data_AF-A0A6I6ILL6-F1
#
_entry.id   AF-A0A6I6ILL6-F1
#
_cell.length_a   1.000
_cell.length_b   1.000
_cell.length_c   1.000
_cell.angle_alpha   90.00
_cell.angle_beta   90.00
_cell.angle_gamma   90.00
#
_symmetry.space_group_name_H-M   'P 1'
#
loop_
_entity.id
_entity.type
_entity.pdbx_description
1 polymer ?
#
loop_
_entity_poly.entity_id
_entity_poly.type
_entity_poly.pdbx_seq_one_letter_code
_entity_poly.pdbx_strand_id
1 'polypeptide(L)'
;MTETEETRLKRLRMRSMRRGIKEMDIILTRFADARLAAMSSGELDVYERLLEENDQDLYQWVTGQAPSPEDLSALIDDIASLVEARQG
;
A
#
# COMPACT_ATOMS: atom_id res chain seq x y z
N MET A 1 -23.15 -5.36 11.53
CA MET A 1 -23.18 -5.83 10.14
C MET A 1 -21.74 -6.10 9.75
N THR A 2 -21.36 -7.35 9.54
CA THR A 2 -20.00 -7.73 9.13
C THR A 2 -19.76 -7.15 7.75
N GLU A 3 -18.72 -6.33 7.59
CA GLU A 3 -18.31 -5.86 6.27
C GLU A 3 -17.98 -7.07 5.40
N THR A 4 -18.49 -7.12 4.17
CA THR A 4 -18.11 -8.18 3.22
C THR A 4 -16.69 -7.93 2.73
N GLU A 5 -15.94 -8.99 2.42
CA GLU A 5 -14.57 -8.90 1.90
C GLU A 5 -14.49 -7.98 0.66
N GLU A 6 -15.47 -8.07 -0.25
CA GLU A 6 -15.57 -7.16 -1.40
C GLU A 6 -15.74 -5.68 -1.01
N THR A 7 -16.47 -5.39 0.07
CA THR A 7 -16.65 -4.02 0.56
C THR A 7 -15.34 -3.49 1.14
N ARG A 8 -14.63 -4.33 1.89
CA ARG A 8 -13.30 -4.02 2.43
C ARG A 8 -12.32 -3.72 1.31
N LEU A 9 -12.19 -4.60 0.32
CA LEU A 9 -11.30 -4.41 -0.84
C LEU A 9 -11.60 -3.11 -1.60
N LYS A 10 -12.88 -2.81 -1.85
CA LYS A 10 -13.28 -1.54 -2.49
C LYS A 10 -12.87 -0.33 -1.64
N ARG A 11 -13.07 -0.36 -0.33
CA ARG A 11 -12.65 0.71 0.58
C ARG A 11 -11.15 0.95 0.53
N LEU A 12 -10.35 -0.12 0.63
CA LEU A 12 -8.90 -0.04 0.62
C LEU A 12 -8.35 0.48 -0.70
N ARG A 13 -8.91 0.00 -1.82
CA ARG A 13 -8.59 0.52 -3.14
C ARG A 13 -8.89 2.02 -3.26
N MET A 14 -10.05 2.47 -2.79
CA MET A 14 -10.38 3.91 -2.79
C MET A 14 -9.44 4.75 -1.94
N ARG A 15 -9.01 4.26 -0.77
CA ARG A 15 -8.02 4.94 0.08
C ARG A 15 -6.63 5.01 -0.56
N SER A 16 -6.31 4.04 -1.42
CA SER A 16 -5.04 4.00 -2.16
C SER A 16 -4.96 5.09 -3.25
N MET A 17 -6.11 5.53 -3.76
CA MET A 17 -6.26 6.55 -4.82
C MET A 17 -6.48 7.97 -4.29
N ARG A 18 -6.40 8.19 -2.97
CA ARG A 18 -6.70 9.48 -2.33
C ARG A 18 -5.55 9.91 -1.43
N ARG A 19 -4.36 9.95 -2.00
CA ARG A 19 -3.13 10.35 -1.33
C ARG A 19 -2.86 11.85 -1.55
N GLY A 20 -2.15 12.46 -0.60
CA GLY A 20 -1.81 13.88 -0.58
C GLY A 20 -0.70 14.27 -1.56
N ILE A 21 0.11 13.32 -2.03
CA ILE A 21 1.10 13.54 -3.10
C ILE A 21 0.86 12.59 -4.27
N LYS A 22 1.13 13.09 -5.48
CA LYS A 22 0.84 12.39 -6.74
C LYS A 22 1.63 11.09 -6.89
N GLU A 23 2.87 11.09 -6.43
CA GLU A 23 3.76 9.94 -6.48
C GLU A 23 3.16 8.77 -5.69
N MET A 24 2.70 9.02 -4.46
CA MET A 24 2.07 7.99 -3.63
C MET A 24 0.72 7.53 -4.17
N ASP A 25 -0.07 8.43 -4.75
CA ASP A 25 -1.31 8.07 -5.44
C ASP A 25 -1.03 7.05 -6.57
N ILE A 26 -0.02 7.31 -7.40
CA ILE A 26 0.37 6.42 -8.50
C ILE A 26 0.91 5.09 -7.97
N ILE A 27 1.79 5.12 -6.96
CA ILE A 27 2.41 3.92 -6.38
C ILE A 27 1.34 3.02 -5.75
N LEU A 28 0.52 3.56 -4.84
CA LEU A 28 -0.46 2.76 -4.11
C LEU A 28 -1.64 2.32 -4.97
N THR A 29 -2.07 3.13 -5.94
CA THR A 29 -3.10 2.69 -6.90
C THR A 29 -2.63 1.47 -7.67
N ARG A 30 -1.40 1.48 -8.19
CA ARG A 30 -0.83 0.35 -8.93
C ARG A 30 -0.65 -0.88 -8.07
N PHE A 31 -0.17 -0.69 -6.85
CA PHE A 31 -0.02 -1.78 -5.89
C PHE A 31 -1.36 -2.42 -5.54
N ALA A 32 -2.37 -1.60 -5.23
CA ALA A 32 -3.71 -2.07 -4.92
C ALA A 32 -4.32 -2.84 -6.10
N ASP A 33 -4.11 -2.37 -7.34
CA ASP A 33 -4.54 -3.07 -8.55
C ASP A 33 -3.90 -4.45 -8.71
N ALA A 34 -2.61 -4.59 -8.36
CA ALA A 34 -1.85 -5.81 -8.57
C ALA A 34 -1.98 -6.85 -7.44
N ARG A 35 -2.07 -6.40 -6.19
CA ARG A 35 -1.92 -7.26 -5.01
C ARG A 35 -3.18 -7.40 -4.16
N LEU A 36 -4.01 -6.36 -4.06
CA LEU A 36 -5.07 -6.28 -3.04
C LEU A 36 -6.08 -7.43 -3.11
N ALA A 37 -6.42 -7.90 -4.32
CA ALA A 37 -7.36 -9.00 -4.50
C ALA A 37 -6.81 -10.38 -4.10
N ALA A 38 -5.48 -10.52 -3.95
CA ALA A 38 -4.81 -11.77 -3.59
C ALA A 38 -4.35 -11.80 -2.12
N MET A 39 -4.51 -10.69 -1.39
CA MET A 39 -4.10 -10.58 0.01
C MET A 39 -5.03 -11.36 0.93
N SER A 40 -4.44 -12.05 1.89
CA SER A 40 -5.16 -12.65 3.02
C SER A 40 -5.71 -11.59 3.97
N SER A 41 -6.65 -11.96 4.84
CA SER A 41 -7.24 -11.01 5.80
C SER A 41 -6.20 -10.33 6.70
N GLY A 42 -5.13 -11.05 7.09
CA GLY A 42 -4.04 -10.48 7.90
C GLY A 42 -3.16 -9.51 7.11
N GLU A 43 -2.92 -9.77 5.82
CA GLU A 43 -2.22 -8.80 4.96
C GLU A 43 -3.06 -7.55 4.73
N LEU A 44 -4.38 -7.69 4.61
CA LEU A 44 -5.29 -6.53 4.53
C LEU A 44 -5.27 -5.71 5.83
N ASP A 45 -5.12 -6.33 7.00
CA ASP A 45 -4.98 -5.61 8.28
C ASP A 45 -3.69 -4.76 8.29
N VAL A 46 -2.58 -5.33 7.82
CA VAL A 46 -1.30 -4.59 7.70
C VAL A 46 -1.41 -3.48 6.66
N TYR A 47 -2.05 -3.75 5.52
CA TYR A 47 -2.30 -2.74 4.49
C TYR A 47 -3.15 -1.58 4.99
N GLU A 48 -4.13 -1.85 5.87
CA GLU A 48 -4.91 -0.81 6.51
C GLU A 48 -4.08 0.12 7.38
N ARG A 49 -3.20 -0.45 8.21
CA ARG A 49 -2.26 0.32 9.02
C ARG A 49 -1.35 1.17 8.13
N LEU A 50 -0.82 0.60 7.04
CA LEU A 50 -0.01 1.33 6.07
C LEU A 50 -0.77 2.54 5.48
N LEU A 51 -2.06 2.41 5.21
CA LEU A 51 -2.88 3.51 4.68
C LEU A 51 -3.19 4.61 5.71
N GLU A 52 -2.91 4.41 6.99
CA GLU A 52 -2.99 5.43 8.05
C GLU A 52 -1.72 6.28 8.14
N GLU A 53 -0.60 5.79 7.61
CA GLU A 53 0.66 6.53 7.56
C GLU A 53 0.60 7.71 6.58
N ASN A 54 1.41 8.73 6.84
CA ASN A 54 1.46 9.91 5.98
C ASN A 54 2.25 9.63 4.69
N ASP A 55 1.92 10.39 3.65
CA ASP A 55 2.46 10.16 2.31
C ASP A 55 3.97 10.40 2.19
N GLN A 56 4.49 11.34 2.97
CA GLN A 56 5.91 11.67 2.92
C GLN A 56 6.74 10.51 3.46
N ASP A 57 6.35 9.95 4.61
CA ASP A 57 7.04 8.82 5.23
C ASP A 57 6.93 7.57 4.36
N LEU A 58 5.73 7.27 3.84
CA LEU A 58 5.54 6.15 2.91
C LEU A 58 6.43 6.28 1.68
N TYR A 59 6.53 7.48 1.11
CA TYR A 59 7.40 7.73 -0.04
C TYR A 59 8.87 7.53 0.32
N GLN A 60 9.31 8.02 1.49
CA GLN A 60 10.69 7.83 1.95
C GLN A 60 11.03 6.35 2.19
N TRP A 61 10.09 5.56 2.71
CA TRP A 61 10.29 4.13 2.92
C TRP A 61 10.36 3.36 1.61
N VAL A 62 9.39 3.58 0.71
CA VAL A 62 9.34 2.90 -0.60
C VAL A 62 10.56 3.25 -1.46
N THR A 63 11.10 4.46 -1.33
CA THR A 63 12.30 4.89 -2.06
C THR A 63 13.61 4.61 -1.32
N GLY A 64 13.57 3.97 -0.16
CA GLY A 64 14.75 3.63 0.65
C GLY A 64 15.48 4.84 1.26
N GLN A 65 14.84 6.01 1.31
CA GLN A 65 15.39 7.22 1.93
C GLN A 65 15.33 7.18 3.46
N ALA A 66 14.43 6.37 4.02
CA ALA A 66 14.30 6.14 5.45
C ALA A 66 13.93 4.66 5.72
N PRO A 67 14.31 4.10 6.89
CA PRO A 67 13.89 2.76 7.27
C PRO A 67 12.38 2.74 7.58
N SER A 68 11.69 1.71 7.13
CA SER A 68 10.30 1.44 7.47
C SER A 68 10.17 0.80 8.86
N PRO A 69 9.02 0.95 9.54
CA PRO A 69 8.71 0.19 10.75
C PRO A 69 8.74 -1.32 10.50
N GLU A 70 9.15 -2.09 11.50
CA GLU A 70 9.29 -3.56 11.38
C GLU A 70 7.99 -4.25 10.92
N ASP A 71 6.85 -3.83 11.46
CA ASP A 71 5.52 -4.35 11.12
C ASP A 71 5.10 -4.08 9.67
N LEU A 72 5.69 -3.07 9.02
CA LEU A 72 5.35 -2.65 7.65
C LEU A 72 6.43 -3.03 6.65
N SER A 73 7.62 -3.42 7.11
CA SER A 73 8.81 -3.66 6.29
C SER A 73 8.55 -4.56 5.09
N ALA A 74 7.99 -5.75 5.32
CA ALA A 74 7.70 -6.71 4.25
C ALA A 74 6.74 -6.16 3.19
N LEU A 75 5.76 -5.34 3.60
CA LEU A 75 4.78 -4.74 2.69
C LEU A 75 5.41 -3.59 1.89
N ILE A 76 6.24 -2.77 2.54
CA ILE A 76 7.01 -1.71 1.87
C ILE A 76 7.97 -2.31 0.84
N ASP A 77 8.64 -3.42 1.16
CA ASP A 77 9.55 -4.11 0.25
C ASP A 77 8.81 -4.65 -0.98
N ASP A 78 7.59 -5.18 -0.82
CA ASP A 78 6.77 -5.62 -1.95
C ASP A 78 6.30 -4.44 -2.82
N ILE A 79 5.94 -3.31 -2.20
CA ILE A 79 5.59 -2.08 -2.92
C ILE A 79 6.80 -1.58 -3.72
N ALA A 80 7.98 -1.50 -3.11
CA ALA A 80 9.22 -1.06 -3.74
C ALA A 80 9.59 -1.98 -4.92
N SER A 81 9.54 -3.30 -4.70
CA SER A 81 9.82 -4.30 -5.74
C SER A 81 8.90 -4.15 -6.96
N LEU A 82 7.60 -3.87 -6.74
CA LEU A 82 6.64 -3.64 -7.83
C LEU A 82 6.94 -2.37 -8.62
N VAL A 83 7.44 -1.33 -7.96
CA VAL A 83 7.84 -0.06 -8.58
C VAL A 83 9.11 -0.24 -9.42
N GLU A 84 10.11 -0.94 -8.91
CA GLU A 84 11.39 -1.18 -9.59
C GLU A 84 11.24 -2.11 -10.81
N ALA A 85 10.45 -3.17 -10.72
CA ALA A 85 10.25 -4.16 -11.78
C ALA A 85 9.67 -3.59 -13.10
N ARG A 86 9.25 -2.32 -13.09
CA ARG A 86 8.68 -1.61 -14.25
C ARG A 86 9.56 -0.51 -14.83
N GLN A 87 10.72 -0.24 -14.22
CA GLN A 87 11.70 0.72 -14.75
C GLN A 87 12.77 0.05 -15.65
N GLY A 88 12.68 -1.26 -15.86
CA GLY A 88 13.52 -2.04 -16.78
C GLY A 88 12.83 -2.38 -18.09
#